data_AF-A0A7C3QA98-F1
#
_entry.id   AF-A0A7C3QA98-F1
#
_cell.length_a   1.000
_cell.length_b   1.000
_cell.length_c   1.000
_cell.angle_alpha   90.00
_cell.angle_beta   90.00
_cell.angle_gamma   90.00
#
_symmetry.space_group_name_H-M   'P 1'
#
loop_
_entity.id
_entity.type
_entity.pdbx_description
1 polymer ?
#
loop_
_entity_poly.entity_id
_entity_poly.type
_entity_poly.pdbx_seq_one_letter_code
_entity_poly.pdbx_strand_id
1 'polypeptide(L)'
;MNKTSIFALTLIAGLAHSTLAQPPVEPGQLAKAGERAPIMIQGKPYQKLATRKATEDRMLDLLVADRVKWNDWYVASYFPFTNSWKKMGFLAKPLPVEDELTKMTPGGAGPDLTKAYDGKDNTKVAWKNIGPILNEMVELNQYCPGNLGSWCLTYLYGTVTAPRDMTLDVNMGSDDGLRFWLNGNLVVDADVQRGLDPDSHKVKLRLNKGVNHM
;
A
#
# COMPACT_ATOMS: atom_id res chain seq x y z
N MET A 1 -6.46 26.37 1.85
CA MET A 1 -5.52 25.40 1.24
C MET A 1 -6.00 24.02 1.68
N ASN A 2 -6.80 23.38 0.83
CA ASN A 2 -7.30 22.04 1.10
C ASN A 2 -6.16 21.06 0.77
N LYS A 3 -5.86 20.17 1.72
CA LYS A 3 -4.77 19.20 1.62
C LYS A 3 -5.35 17.93 1.01
N THR A 4 -5.08 17.70 -0.27
CA THR A 4 -5.45 16.49 -1.01
C THR A 4 -4.39 15.42 -0.73
N SER A 5 -4.75 14.38 0.03
CA SER A 5 -3.85 13.29 0.43
C SER A 5 -4.52 11.93 0.12
N ILE A 6 -3.76 10.87 -0.14
CA ILE A 6 -4.29 9.51 -0.34
C ILE A 6 -3.69 8.57 0.71
N PHE A 7 -4.50 7.75 1.37
CA PHE A 7 -4.01 6.71 2.28
C PHE A 7 -3.86 5.39 1.53
N ALA A 8 -2.62 4.92 1.42
CA ALA A 8 -2.34 3.57 0.99
C ALA A 8 -2.45 2.64 2.20
N LEU A 9 -3.63 1.99 2.25
CA LEU A 9 -3.83 0.67 2.85
C LEU A 9 -3.62 0.57 4.37
N THR A 10 -4.68 0.66 5.18
CA THR A 10 -4.62 0.26 6.60
C THR A 10 -5.10 -1.19 6.72
N LEU A 11 -4.22 -2.10 7.17
CA LEU A 11 -4.57 -3.48 7.49
C LEU A 11 -4.82 -3.65 8.99
N ILE A 12 -6.08 -3.79 9.41
CA ILE A 12 -6.40 -4.22 10.78
C ILE A 12 -6.46 -5.75 10.78
N ALA A 13 -5.37 -6.39 11.19
CA ALA A 13 -5.39 -7.80 11.57
C ALA A 13 -5.98 -7.93 12.98
N GLY A 14 -7.25 -8.31 13.07
CA GLY A 14 -7.88 -8.67 14.34
C GLY A 14 -7.26 -9.94 14.92
N LEU A 15 -6.36 -9.79 15.89
CA LEU A 15 -5.96 -10.89 16.77
C LEU A 15 -7.07 -11.12 17.80
N ALA A 16 -7.72 -12.28 17.70
CA ALA A 16 -8.57 -12.79 18.75
C ALA A 16 -7.78 -12.84 20.06
N HIS A 17 -8.29 -12.18 21.10
CA HIS A 17 -7.72 -12.22 22.44
C HIS A 17 -7.99 -13.59 23.04
N SER A 18 -6.95 -14.42 23.16
CA SER A 18 -6.93 -15.51 24.14
C SER A 18 -6.08 -15.06 25.32
N THR A 19 -6.73 -14.65 26.41
CA THR A 19 -6.11 -14.47 27.71
C THR A 19 -5.62 -15.82 28.23
N LEU A 20 -4.32 -16.09 28.11
CA LEU A 20 -3.68 -17.15 28.86
C LEU A 20 -2.62 -16.51 29.76
N ALA A 21 -2.91 -16.54 31.06
CA ALA A 21 -1.96 -16.15 32.10
C ALA A 21 -0.67 -16.98 31.94
N GLN A 22 0.49 -16.32 31.97
CA GLN A 22 1.76 -17.02 32.03
C GLN A 22 1.93 -17.67 33.41
N PRO A 23 2.31 -18.96 33.50
CA PRO A 23 2.61 -19.59 34.78
C PRO A 23 3.88 -18.99 35.41
N PRO A 24 4.02 -19.03 36.75
CA PRO A 24 5.17 -18.47 37.44
C PRO A 24 6.44 -19.28 37.12
N VAL A 25 7.53 -18.58 36.85
CA VAL A 25 8.84 -19.15 36.58
C VAL A 25 9.50 -19.55 37.90
N GLU A 26 9.82 -20.83 38.09
CA GLU A 26 10.57 -21.28 39.26
C GLU A 26 12.02 -20.78 39.25
N PRO A 27 12.59 -20.40 40.41
CA PRO A 27 13.93 -19.84 40.46
C PRO A 27 14.98 -20.95 40.61
N GLY A 28 15.82 -21.14 39.60
CA GLY A 28 17.06 -21.88 39.79
C GLY A 28 17.75 -22.38 38.53
N GLN A 29 18.55 -21.51 37.89
CA GLN A 29 19.90 -21.86 37.42
C GLN A 29 20.59 -20.57 36.91
N LEU A 30 21.61 -20.14 37.67
CA LEU A 30 22.43 -18.97 37.38
C LEU A 30 23.26 -19.21 36.10
N ALA A 31 22.88 -18.56 35.00
CA ALA A 31 23.69 -18.49 33.78
C ALA A 31 24.87 -17.52 33.95
N LYS A 32 26.01 -17.85 33.35
CA LYS A 32 27.29 -17.11 33.42
C LYS A 32 27.14 -15.64 33.03
N ALA A 33 27.94 -14.79 33.67
CA ALA A 33 27.98 -13.34 33.44
C ALA A 33 28.37 -12.98 32.00
N GLY A 34 27.49 -12.25 31.30
CA GLY A 34 27.82 -11.53 30.06
C GLY A 34 26.72 -11.53 28.99
N GLU A 35 26.02 -12.64 28.81
CA GLU A 35 24.97 -12.75 27.79
C GLU A 35 23.62 -12.98 28.46
N ARG A 36 22.74 -11.97 28.40
CA ARG A 36 21.33 -12.17 28.72
C ARG A 36 20.80 -13.23 27.76
N ALA A 37 20.04 -14.18 28.29
CA ALA A 37 19.31 -15.15 27.45
C ALA A 37 18.54 -14.40 26.35
N PRO A 38 18.50 -14.94 25.11
CA PRO A 38 17.84 -14.26 24.01
C PRO A 38 16.37 -14.01 24.35
N ILE A 39 15.91 -12.79 24.08
CA ILE A 39 14.49 -12.46 24.25
C ILE A 39 13.71 -13.28 23.22
N MET A 40 12.72 -14.03 23.69
CA MET A 40 11.86 -14.86 22.84
C MET A 40 10.50 -14.18 22.67
N ILE A 41 10.02 -14.08 21.44
CA ILE A 41 8.68 -13.58 21.11
C ILE A 41 7.94 -14.72 20.42
N GLN A 42 6.89 -15.25 21.06
CA GLN A 42 6.15 -16.43 20.57
C GLN A 42 7.06 -17.60 20.15
N GLY A 43 8.11 -17.87 20.93
CA GLY A 43 9.08 -18.94 20.62
C GLY A 43 10.07 -18.63 19.50
N LYS A 44 10.08 -17.41 18.95
CA LYS A 44 11.05 -16.94 17.96
C LYS A 44 12.08 -16.00 18.62
N PRO A 45 13.38 -16.16 18.33
CA PRO A 45 14.40 -15.30 18.93
C PRO A 45 14.32 -13.89 18.35
N TYR A 46 14.13 -12.91 19.22
CA TYR A 46 14.25 -11.51 18.89
C TYR A 46 15.71 -11.16 18.59
N GLN A 47 15.93 -10.48 17.46
CA GLN A 47 17.24 -10.02 17.06
C GLN A 47 17.12 -8.63 16.46
N LYS A 48 17.69 -7.63 17.14
CA LYS A 48 17.79 -6.27 16.61
C LYS A 48 18.78 -6.26 15.44
N LEU A 49 18.32 -5.82 14.28
CA LEU A 49 19.14 -5.59 13.09
C LEU A 49 19.54 -4.12 12.98
N ALA A 50 20.30 -3.79 11.93
CA ALA A 50 20.85 -2.46 11.69
C ALA A 50 19.79 -1.34 11.68
N THR A 51 18.58 -1.64 11.21
CA THR A 51 17.47 -0.69 11.18
C THR A 51 16.24 -1.23 11.92
N ARG A 52 15.37 -0.32 12.38
CA ARG A 52 14.06 -0.68 12.96
C ARG A 52 13.24 -1.50 11.97
N LYS A 53 13.14 -1.05 10.72
CA LYS A 53 12.42 -1.75 9.65
C LYS A 53 12.96 -3.16 9.41
N ALA A 54 14.28 -3.34 9.32
CA ALA A 54 14.86 -4.68 9.14
C ALA A 54 14.56 -5.61 10.33
N THR A 55 14.62 -5.08 11.56
CA THR A 55 14.25 -5.83 12.77
C THR A 55 12.79 -6.27 12.73
N GLU A 56 11.90 -5.34 12.38
CA GLU A 56 10.45 -5.58 12.28
C GLU A 56 10.12 -6.58 11.19
N ASP A 57 10.65 -6.40 9.97
CA ASP A 57 10.43 -7.32 8.85
C ASP A 57 10.90 -8.74 9.19
N ARG A 58 12.06 -8.90 9.83
CA ARG A 58 12.54 -10.20 10.30
C ARG A 58 11.57 -10.82 11.32
N MET A 59 11.14 -10.05 12.31
CA MET A 59 10.24 -10.58 13.34
C MET A 59 8.89 -10.96 12.74
N LEU A 60 8.33 -10.14 11.85
CA LEU A 60 7.07 -10.44 11.17
C LEU A 60 7.19 -11.69 10.28
N ASP A 61 8.30 -11.86 9.56
CA ASP A 61 8.53 -13.07 8.76
C ASP A 61 8.61 -14.34 9.62
N LEU A 62 9.15 -14.24 10.84
CA LEU A 62 9.23 -15.37 11.78
C LEU A 62 7.89 -15.67 12.47
N LEU A 63 7.11 -14.64 12.77
CA LEU A 63 5.86 -14.75 13.54
C LEU A 63 4.65 -15.01 12.64
N VAL A 64 4.70 -14.53 11.39
CA VAL A 64 3.60 -14.59 10.43
C VAL A 64 4.15 -15.11 9.10
N ALA A 65 4.51 -16.40 9.07
CA ALA A 65 5.18 -17.03 7.92
C ALA A 65 4.40 -16.91 6.60
N ASP A 66 3.07 -16.78 6.67
CA ASP A 66 2.15 -16.64 5.54
C ASP A 66 1.77 -15.18 5.23
N ARG A 67 2.52 -14.19 5.73
CA ARG A 67 2.24 -12.79 5.38
C ARG A 67 2.53 -12.51 3.92
N VAL A 68 1.75 -11.60 3.34
CA VAL A 68 2.07 -11.01 2.05
C VAL A 68 3.32 -10.13 2.15
N LYS A 69 4.06 -9.99 1.04
CA LYS A 69 5.20 -9.08 0.92
C LYS A 69 4.85 -7.93 -0.01
N TRP A 70 4.98 -6.70 0.49
CA TRP A 70 4.75 -5.48 -0.27
C TRP A 70 6.04 -5.01 -0.90
N ASN A 71 6.00 -4.70 -2.19
CA ASN A 71 7.14 -4.15 -2.92
C ASN A 71 7.06 -2.62 -2.96
N ASP A 72 8.04 -2.00 -3.62
CA ASP A 72 8.06 -0.55 -3.83
C ASP A 72 6.82 -0.08 -4.58
N TRP A 73 6.41 1.13 -4.25
CA TRP A 73 5.39 1.87 -4.96
C TRP A 73 6.01 2.81 -5.98
N TYR A 74 5.21 3.10 -7.01
CA TYR A 74 5.53 4.04 -8.07
C TYR A 74 4.41 5.06 -8.17
N VAL A 75 4.76 6.31 -8.47
CA VAL A 75 3.80 7.38 -8.73
C VAL A 75 3.99 7.92 -10.14
N ALA A 76 2.89 8.13 -10.85
CA ALA A 76 2.84 8.89 -12.09
C ALA A 76 1.84 10.04 -11.91
N SER A 77 2.34 11.27 -12.04
CA SER A 77 1.58 12.49 -11.83
C SER A 77 2.16 13.65 -12.64
N TYR A 78 1.40 14.60 -13.19
CA TYR A 78 -0.04 14.89 -13.06
C TYR A 78 -0.78 14.62 -14.34
N PHE A 79 -1.98 14.05 -14.25
CA PHE A 79 -2.84 13.91 -15.41
C PHE A 79 -3.99 14.92 -15.41
N PRO A 80 -4.52 15.29 -16.58
CA PRO A 80 -5.64 16.22 -16.67
C PRO A 80 -6.87 15.68 -15.92
N PHE A 81 -7.43 16.52 -15.04
CA PHE A 81 -8.79 16.37 -14.52
C PHE A 81 -9.56 17.64 -14.84
N THR A 82 -10.84 17.56 -15.17
CA THR A 82 -11.54 18.77 -15.63
C THR A 82 -11.85 19.76 -14.52
N ASN A 83 -11.84 21.03 -14.90
CA ASN A 83 -11.98 22.21 -14.07
C ASN A 83 -13.41 22.52 -13.58
N SER A 84 -14.30 21.54 -13.50
CA SER A 84 -15.70 21.77 -13.16
C SER A 84 -16.14 20.97 -11.95
N TRP A 85 -16.26 21.68 -10.83
CA TRP A 85 -16.85 21.31 -9.54
C TRP A 85 -18.27 20.69 -9.60
N LYS A 86 -18.84 20.49 -10.80
CA LYS A 86 -20.21 20.04 -11.04
C LYS A 86 -20.33 18.72 -11.81
N LYS A 87 -19.23 18.00 -12.07
CA LYS A 87 -19.29 16.80 -12.91
C LYS A 87 -18.62 15.60 -12.24
N MET A 88 -19.40 14.88 -11.43
CA MET A 88 -19.14 13.47 -11.13
C MET A 88 -19.08 12.67 -12.45
N GLY A 89 -18.25 11.64 -12.51
CA GLY A 89 -18.03 10.78 -13.67
C GLY A 89 -16.78 11.10 -14.50
N PHE A 90 -15.93 12.04 -14.08
CA PHE A 90 -14.67 12.33 -14.76
C PHE A 90 -13.54 11.40 -14.35
N LEU A 91 -13.59 10.86 -13.13
CA LEU A 91 -12.60 9.88 -12.66
C LEU A 91 -12.64 8.59 -13.48
N ALA A 92 -13.81 8.26 -14.06
CA ALA A 92 -14.01 7.10 -14.92
C ALA A 92 -13.52 7.30 -16.37
N LYS A 93 -13.06 8.50 -16.76
CA LYS A 93 -12.57 8.73 -18.11
C LYS A 93 -11.16 8.14 -18.26
N PRO A 94 -10.98 7.14 -19.14
CA PRO A 94 -9.71 6.46 -19.25
C PRO A 94 -8.62 7.41 -19.76
N LEU A 95 -7.46 7.34 -19.11
CA LEU A 95 -6.22 7.99 -19.55
C LEU A 95 -5.24 6.95 -20.12
N PRO A 96 -4.22 7.35 -20.91
CA PRO A 96 -3.29 6.41 -21.54
C PRO A 96 -2.52 5.49 -20.58
N VAL A 97 -2.44 5.83 -19.29
CA VAL A 97 -1.89 4.96 -18.24
C VAL A 97 -2.79 3.74 -18.01
N GLU A 98 -4.11 3.90 -18.13
CA GLU A 98 -5.10 2.85 -17.91
C GLU A 98 -5.07 1.75 -19.00
N ASP A 99 -4.50 2.03 -20.18
CA ASP A 99 -4.37 1.07 -21.30
C ASP A 99 -3.50 -0.15 -20.94
N GLU A 100 -2.68 -0.05 -19.90
CA GLU A 100 -1.87 -1.16 -19.38
C GLU A 100 -2.58 -1.96 -18.29
N LEU A 101 -3.58 -1.37 -17.61
CA LEU A 101 -4.28 -2.02 -16.49
C LEU A 101 -4.96 -3.31 -16.94
N THR A 102 -5.65 -3.31 -18.08
CA THR A 102 -6.37 -4.48 -18.58
C THR A 102 -5.46 -5.64 -18.99
N LYS A 103 -4.14 -5.40 -19.06
CA LYS A 103 -3.13 -6.43 -19.38
C LYS A 103 -2.54 -7.07 -18.12
N MET A 104 -2.72 -6.43 -16.97
CA MET A 104 -2.20 -6.93 -15.71
C MET A 104 -2.97 -8.18 -15.30
N THR A 105 -2.22 -9.25 -15.04
CA THR A 105 -2.76 -10.53 -14.57
C THR A 105 -1.90 -11.01 -13.42
N PRO A 106 -2.42 -11.90 -12.54
CA PRO A 106 -1.61 -12.40 -11.44
C PRO A 106 -0.36 -13.11 -11.95
N GLY A 107 0.81 -12.73 -11.42
CA GLY A 107 2.12 -13.21 -11.86
C GLY A 107 2.58 -12.71 -13.24
N GLY A 108 1.79 -11.84 -13.88
CA GLY A 108 2.07 -11.29 -15.20
C GLY A 108 3.02 -10.09 -15.17
N ALA A 109 3.14 -9.44 -16.33
CA ALA A 109 3.87 -8.19 -16.42
C ALA A 109 3.05 -7.03 -15.83
N GLY A 110 3.75 -6.12 -15.14
CA GLY A 110 3.22 -4.82 -14.75
C GLY A 110 3.21 -3.82 -15.92
N PRO A 111 2.96 -2.53 -15.63
CA PRO A 111 3.04 -1.48 -16.64
C PRO A 111 4.50 -1.24 -17.05
N ASP A 112 4.71 -0.63 -18.20
CA ASP A 112 6.03 -0.13 -18.58
C ASP A 112 6.40 1.09 -17.70
N LEU A 113 7.18 0.83 -16.66
CA LEU A 113 7.66 1.85 -15.71
C LEU A 113 8.65 2.85 -16.34
N THR A 114 9.11 2.61 -17.57
CA THR A 114 9.96 3.55 -18.31
C THR A 114 9.17 4.46 -19.24
N LYS A 115 7.88 4.17 -19.44
CA LYS A 115 7.01 4.91 -20.35
C LYS A 115 6.73 6.31 -19.83
N ALA A 116 6.74 7.26 -20.77
CA ALA A 116 6.37 8.64 -20.55
C ALA A 116 4.98 8.93 -21.15
N TYR A 117 4.27 9.85 -20.52
CA TYR A 117 2.91 10.24 -20.85
C TYR A 117 2.79 11.76 -21.00
N ASP A 118 1.79 12.19 -21.78
CA ASP A 118 1.33 13.56 -21.76
C ASP A 118 0.41 13.77 -20.56
N GLY A 119 0.90 14.59 -19.62
CA GLY A 119 0.20 14.98 -18.42
C GLY A 119 -0.59 16.28 -18.59
N LYS A 120 -1.04 16.81 -17.46
CA LYS A 120 -1.72 18.10 -17.37
C LYS A 120 -0.82 19.21 -17.95
N ASP A 121 -1.44 20.15 -18.65
CA ASP A 121 -0.77 21.31 -19.26
C ASP A 121 0.44 20.95 -20.13
N ASN A 122 0.35 19.82 -20.85
CA ASN A 122 1.40 19.26 -21.72
C ASN A 122 2.72 18.92 -21.01
N THR A 123 2.69 18.68 -19.70
CA THR A 123 3.85 18.21 -18.95
C THR A 123 4.17 16.77 -19.31
N LYS A 124 5.45 16.38 -19.27
CA LYS A 124 5.86 14.98 -19.42
C LYS A 124 5.82 14.30 -18.06
N VAL A 125 5.06 13.21 -17.98
CA VAL A 125 4.90 12.40 -16.76
C VAL A 125 5.57 11.05 -16.99
N ALA A 126 6.37 10.62 -16.03
CA ALA A 126 6.97 9.29 -15.98
C ALA A 126 6.77 8.70 -14.59
N TRP A 127 6.81 7.38 -14.49
CA TRP A 127 6.79 6.69 -13.22
C TRP A 127 8.02 7.03 -12.38
N LYS A 128 7.80 7.31 -11.10
CA LYS A 128 8.86 7.53 -10.11
C LYS A 128 8.71 6.51 -9.00
N ASN A 129 9.77 5.77 -8.70
CA ASN A 129 9.81 4.91 -7.52
C ASN A 129 9.80 5.80 -6.27
N ILE A 130 8.87 5.52 -5.34
CA ILE A 130 8.69 6.23 -4.07
C ILE A 130 8.98 5.35 -2.84
N GLY A 131 9.55 4.17 -3.09
CA GLY A 131 10.02 3.23 -2.09
C GLY A 131 8.91 2.35 -1.50
N PRO A 132 9.24 1.60 -0.44
CA PRO A 132 8.29 0.75 0.24
C PRO A 132 7.36 1.60 1.11
N ILE A 133 6.07 1.63 0.77
CA ILE A 133 5.02 2.32 1.50
C ILE A 133 4.00 1.29 1.98
N LEU A 134 3.76 1.23 3.29
CA LEU A 134 2.81 0.29 3.89
C LEU A 134 2.13 0.95 5.10
N ASN A 135 0.79 0.98 5.13
CA ASN A 135 0.00 1.62 6.19
C ASN A 135 0.36 3.10 6.39
N GLU A 136 0.64 3.81 5.29
CA GLU A 136 1.08 5.19 5.31
C GLU A 136 0.28 6.04 4.31
N MET A 137 0.19 7.33 4.62
CA MET A 137 -0.38 8.32 3.72
C MET A 137 0.63 8.71 2.65
N VAL A 138 0.21 8.65 1.38
CA VAL A 138 0.94 9.24 0.26
C VAL A 138 0.44 10.68 0.08
N GLU A 139 1.27 11.64 0.48
CA GLU A 139 1.00 13.07 0.25
C GLU A 139 1.21 13.41 -1.21
N LEU A 140 0.14 13.44 -2.01
CA LEU A 140 0.25 13.64 -3.46
C LEU A 140 0.84 15.02 -3.81
N ASN A 141 0.64 16.04 -2.97
CA ASN A 141 1.12 17.39 -3.23
C ASN A 141 2.65 17.46 -3.33
N GLN A 142 3.39 16.56 -2.68
CA GLN A 142 4.85 16.57 -2.72
C GLN A 142 5.41 16.24 -4.11
N TYR A 143 4.60 15.58 -4.94
CA TYR A 143 4.98 15.28 -6.31
C TYR A 143 4.56 16.41 -7.27
N CYS A 144 3.73 17.38 -6.84
CA CYS A 144 3.10 18.44 -7.67
C CYS A 144 3.70 19.80 -7.38
N PRO A 145 4.66 20.28 -8.18
CA PRO A 145 5.08 21.66 -8.06
C PRO A 145 3.98 22.59 -8.59
N GLY A 146 3.61 23.59 -7.79
CA GLY A 146 2.80 24.73 -8.24
C GLY A 146 1.35 24.41 -8.57
N ASN A 147 0.85 24.99 -9.68
CA ASN A 147 -0.55 24.91 -10.12
C ASN A 147 -0.95 23.55 -10.73
N LEU A 148 0.01 22.65 -10.94
CA LEU A 148 -0.23 21.33 -11.51
C LEU A 148 -1.00 20.41 -10.55
N GLY A 149 -0.86 20.60 -9.24
CA GLY A 149 -1.53 19.77 -8.21
C GLY A 149 -3.01 20.07 -8.00
N SER A 150 -3.54 21.15 -8.56
CA SER A 150 -4.98 21.43 -8.53
C SER A 150 -5.68 20.76 -9.70
N TRP A 151 -6.85 20.16 -9.53
CA TRP A 151 -7.63 19.56 -10.63
C TRP A 151 -6.78 18.60 -11.47
N CYS A 152 -6.25 17.57 -10.82
CA CYS A 152 -5.39 16.60 -11.46
C CYS A 152 -5.71 15.18 -10.98
N LEU A 153 -5.31 14.21 -11.78
CA LEU A 153 -5.30 12.80 -11.40
C LEU A 153 -3.86 12.34 -11.17
N THR A 154 -3.70 11.43 -10.23
CA THR A 154 -2.43 10.78 -9.90
C THR A 154 -2.64 9.28 -9.91
N TYR A 155 -1.70 8.55 -10.51
CA TYR A 155 -1.68 7.09 -10.49
C TYR A 155 -0.61 6.60 -9.53
N LEU A 156 -0.97 5.61 -8.73
CA LEU A 156 -0.05 4.81 -7.94
C LEU A 156 -0.02 3.41 -8.53
N TYR A 157 1.15 2.80 -8.55
CA TYR A 157 1.32 1.41 -8.92
C TYR A 157 2.18 0.70 -7.89
N GLY A 158 1.76 -0.49 -7.48
CA GLY A 158 2.48 -1.33 -6.54
C GLY A 158 2.22 -2.80 -6.80
N THR A 159 2.97 -3.65 -6.11
CA THR A 159 2.73 -5.09 -6.14
C THR A 159 2.76 -5.70 -4.76
N VAL A 160 1.95 -6.75 -4.59
CA VAL A 160 1.92 -7.58 -3.40
C VAL A 160 2.17 -9.04 -3.79
N THR A 161 3.16 -9.65 -3.16
CA THR A 161 3.49 -11.07 -3.34
C THR A 161 2.80 -11.88 -2.25
N ALA A 162 1.86 -12.74 -2.63
CA ALA A 162 1.18 -13.64 -1.72
C ALA A 162 1.84 -15.04 -1.71
N PRO A 163 2.07 -15.66 -0.55
CA PRO A 163 2.72 -16.98 -0.47
C PRO A 163 1.82 -18.12 -0.97
N ARG A 164 0.50 -17.90 -0.98
CA ARG A 164 -0.55 -18.80 -1.46
C ARG A 164 -1.76 -17.98 -1.88
N ASP A 165 -2.73 -18.63 -2.51
CA ASP A 165 -4.04 -18.02 -2.72
C ASP A 165 -4.62 -17.64 -1.35
N MET A 166 -5.03 -16.38 -1.21
CA MET A 166 -5.54 -15.85 0.04
C MET A 166 -6.45 -14.66 -0.17
N THR A 167 -7.28 -14.38 0.82
CA THR A 167 -8.05 -13.14 0.89
C THR A 167 -7.42 -12.22 1.92
N LEU A 168 -7.24 -10.95 1.54
CA LEU A 168 -6.70 -9.91 2.41
C LEU A 168 -7.76 -8.82 2.61
N ASP A 169 -8.12 -8.56 3.87
CA ASP A 169 -9.05 -7.49 4.22
C ASP A 169 -8.29 -6.17 4.32
N VAL A 170 -8.69 -5.20 3.50
CA VAL A 170 -7.96 -3.95 3.30
C VAL A 170 -8.89 -2.76 3.51
N ASN A 171 -8.43 -1.77 4.26
CA ASN A 171 -9.06 -0.46 4.31
C ASN A 171 -8.24 0.52 3.47
N MET A 172 -8.89 1.40 2.70
CA MET A 172 -8.25 2.43 1.89
C MET A 172 -9.11 3.69 1.79
N GLY A 173 -8.46 4.81 1.47
CA GLY A 173 -9.08 6.12 1.48
C GLY A 173 -8.34 7.17 0.67
N SER A 174 -9.04 8.25 0.33
CA SER A 174 -8.53 9.34 -0.50
C SER A 174 -9.22 10.66 -0.15
N ASP A 175 -8.56 11.75 -0.52
CA ASP A 175 -9.11 13.09 -0.67
C ASP A 175 -8.71 13.51 -2.09
N ASP A 176 -9.59 13.69 -3.08
CA ASP A 176 -11.03 13.42 -3.11
C ASP A 176 -11.34 11.97 -3.56
N GLY A 177 -11.62 11.74 -4.84
CA GLY A 177 -12.05 10.44 -5.38
C GLY A 177 -10.95 9.38 -5.49
N LEU A 178 -11.37 8.11 -5.59
CA LEU A 178 -10.49 6.95 -5.70
C LEU A 178 -11.01 5.93 -6.72
N ARG A 179 -10.11 5.46 -7.58
CA ARG A 179 -10.27 4.19 -8.30
C ARG A 179 -9.12 3.28 -7.91
N PHE A 180 -9.43 2.01 -7.68
CA PHE A 180 -8.45 1.01 -7.27
C PHE A 180 -8.66 -0.27 -8.07
N TRP A 181 -7.56 -0.83 -8.59
CA TRP A 181 -7.56 -2.03 -9.39
C TRP A 181 -6.76 -3.13 -8.70
N LEU A 182 -7.14 -4.39 -8.94
CA LEU A 182 -6.38 -5.57 -8.56
C LEU A 182 -6.27 -6.48 -9.78
N ASN A 183 -5.04 -6.71 -10.25
CA ASN A 183 -4.77 -7.52 -11.43
C ASN A 183 -5.65 -7.11 -12.62
N GLY A 184 -5.68 -5.80 -12.90
CA GLY A 184 -6.47 -5.21 -13.98
C GLY A 184 -7.98 -5.09 -13.73
N ASN A 185 -8.52 -5.71 -12.68
CA ASN A 185 -9.94 -5.62 -12.34
C ASN A 185 -10.20 -4.42 -11.45
N LEU A 186 -11.15 -3.57 -11.82
CA LEU A 186 -11.59 -2.44 -11.00
C LEU A 186 -12.35 -2.95 -9.75
N VAL A 187 -11.84 -2.63 -8.57
CA VAL A 187 -12.38 -3.08 -7.28
C VAL A 187 -13.08 -1.94 -6.54
N VAL A 188 -12.57 -0.71 -6.65
CA VAL A 188 -13.22 0.50 -6.11
C VAL A 188 -13.37 1.50 -7.24
N ASP A 189 -14.56 2.09 -7.37
CA ASP A 189 -14.85 3.19 -8.28
C ASP A 189 -15.67 4.26 -7.55
N ALA A 190 -14.98 5.27 -7.02
CA ALA A 190 -15.54 6.28 -6.15
C ALA A 190 -15.18 7.69 -6.63
N ASP A 191 -15.96 8.21 -7.58
CA ASP A 191 -15.90 9.61 -8.01
C ASP A 191 -16.73 10.49 -7.07
N VAL A 192 -16.17 10.75 -5.88
CA VAL A 192 -16.83 11.48 -4.80
C VAL A 192 -15.91 12.59 -4.28
N GLN A 193 -16.50 13.74 -3.95
CA GLN A 193 -15.79 14.83 -3.27
C GLN A 193 -15.87 14.59 -1.76
N ARG A 194 -14.72 14.46 -1.09
CA ARG A 194 -14.64 14.16 0.34
C ARG A 194 -13.24 14.47 0.88
N GLY A 195 -13.20 14.72 2.18
CA GLY A 195 -11.94 14.77 2.91
C GLY A 195 -11.28 13.39 3.02
N LEU A 196 -10.00 13.41 3.36
CA LEU A 196 -9.22 12.20 3.60
C LEU A 196 -9.81 11.38 4.75
N ASP A 197 -10.20 10.15 4.45
CA ASP A 197 -10.58 9.15 5.44
C ASP A 197 -10.07 7.76 5.00
N PRO A 198 -9.07 7.17 5.72
CA PRO A 198 -8.46 5.89 5.39
C PRO A 198 -9.42 4.69 5.49
N ASP A 199 -10.58 4.84 6.13
CA ASP A 199 -11.57 3.79 6.34
C ASP A 199 -12.78 3.88 5.41
N SER A 200 -12.78 4.84 4.46
CA SER A 200 -13.90 5.06 3.55
C SER A 200 -14.21 3.88 2.64
N HIS A 201 -13.22 3.04 2.32
CA HIS A 201 -13.42 1.80 1.58
C HIS A 201 -12.83 0.63 2.33
N LYS A 202 -13.63 -0.43 2.50
CA LYS A 202 -13.21 -1.70 3.09
C LYS A 202 -13.45 -2.79 2.06
N VAL A 203 -12.38 -3.39 1.57
CA VAL A 203 -12.41 -4.34 0.45
C VAL A 203 -11.74 -5.65 0.83
N LYS A 204 -12.20 -6.73 0.22
CA LYS A 204 -11.58 -8.06 0.34
C LYS A 204 -10.79 -8.35 -0.94
N LEU A 205 -9.48 -8.23 -0.88
CA LEU A 205 -8.60 -8.51 -2.02
C LEU A 205 -8.40 -10.02 -2.14
N ARG A 206 -8.84 -10.60 -3.26
CA ARG A 206 -8.59 -12.01 -3.59
C ARG A 206 -7.24 -12.11 -4.31
N LEU A 207 -6.21 -12.45 -3.56
CA LEU A 207 -4.85 -12.56 -4.07
C LEU A 207 -4.58 -13.98 -4.55
N ASN A 208 -3.95 -14.09 -5.71
CA ASN A 208 -3.38 -15.34 -6.18
C ASN A 208 -1.98 -15.52 -5.60
N LYS A 209 -1.54 -16.78 -5.44
CA LYS A 209 -0.17 -17.11 -5.12
C LYS A 209 0.78 -16.43 -6.11
N GLY A 210 1.82 -15.79 -5.59
CA GLY A 210 2.77 -15.00 -6.37
C GLY A 210 2.40 -13.52 -6.40
N VAL A 211 2.83 -12.84 -7.46
CA VAL A 211 2.70 -11.38 -7.60
C VAL A 211 1.27 -11.02 -7.98
N ASN A 212 0.72 -9.99 -7.34
CA ASN A 212 -0.51 -9.33 -7.70
C ASN A 212 -0.24 -7.84 -7.90
N HIS A 213 -0.87 -7.23 -8.91
CA HIS A 213 -0.70 -5.85 -9.33
C HIS A 213 -1.81 -4.97 -8.78
N MET A 214 -1.45 -3.78 -8.30
CA MET A 214 -2.36 -2.78 -7.71
C MET A 214 -2.06 -1.38 -8.24
#